data_AF-A0A024P9U2-F1
#
_entry.id   AF-A0A024P9U2-F1
#
_cell.length_a   1.000
_cell.length_b   1.000
_cell.length_c   1.000
_cell.angle_alpha   90.00
_cell.angle_beta   90.00
_cell.angle_gamma   90.00
#
_symmetry.space_group_name_H-M   'P 1'
#
loop_
_entity.id
_entity.type
_entity.pdbx_description
1 polymer ?
#
loop_
_entity_poly.entity_id
_entity_poly.type
_entity_poly.pdbx_seq_one_letter_code
_entity_poly.pdbx_strand_id
1 'polypeptide(L)' 'MKLTTKIFIGLILGAVVGLALHMAAPDLFSTLDAYVFSPLGTVFLNLIKMLVVPIVFFSITLGTASLGDPKKVRPYRW' A
#
# COMPACT_ATOMS: atom_id res chain seq x y z
N MET A 1 -8.93 -0.71 -22.57
CA MET A 1 -7.68 -0.79 -21.77
C MET A 1 -8.03 -1.27 -20.36
N LYS A 2 -7.33 -2.29 -19.83
CA LYS A 2 -7.57 -2.81 -18.47
C LYS A 2 -7.10 -1.78 -17.42
N LEU A 3 -7.76 -1.72 -16.27
CA LEU A 3 -7.35 -0.84 -15.16
C LEU A 3 -5.90 -1.08 -14.75
N THR A 4 -5.47 -2.35 -14.75
CA THR A 4 -4.08 -2.73 -14.47
C THR A 4 -3.07 -2.02 -15.37
N THR A 5 -3.38 -1.90 -16.67
CA THR A 5 -2.52 -1.21 -17.63
C THR A 5 -2.43 0.29 -17.32
N LYS A 6 -3.53 0.91 -16.87
CA LYS A 6 -3.53 2.33 -16.48
C LYS A 6 -2.66 2.59 -15.24
N ILE A 7 -2.71 1.71 -14.24
CA ILE A 7 -1.89 1.81 -13.03
C ILE A 7 -0.41 1.70 -13.39
N PHE A 8 -0.04 0.71 -14.21
CA PHE A 8 1.35 0.53 -14.65
C PHE A 8 1.89 1.74 -15.42
N ILE A 9 1.09 2.29 -16.34
CA ILE A 9 1.45 3.50 -17.08
C ILE A 9 1.63 4.69 -16.13
N GLY A 10 0.73 4.86 -15.16
CA GLY A 10 0.84 5.91 -14.14
C GLY A 10 2.11 5.79 -13.28
N LEU A 11 2.48 4.56 -12.89
CA LEU A 11 3.70 4.28 -12.13
C LEU A 11 4.95 4.67 -12.92
N ILE A 12 5.04 4.21 -14.16
CA ILE A 12 6.21 4.46 -15.03
C ILE A 12 6.32 5.97 -15.32
N LEU A 13 5.22 6.62 -15.68
CA LEU A 13 5.20 8.05 -15.93
C LEU A 13 5.58 8.86 -14.68
N GLY A 14 5.04 8.53 -13.51
CA GLY A 14 5.38 9.20 -12.26
C GLY A 14 6.87 9.08 -11.92
N ALA A 15 7.46 7.90 -12.10
CA ALA A 15 8.89 7.67 -11.88
C ALA A 15 9.77 8.47 -12.86
N VAL A 16 9.45 8.44 -14.14
CA VAL A 16 10.22 9.18 -15.17
C VAL A 16 10.10 10.69 -14.96
N VAL A 17 8.90 11.20 -14.68
CA VAL A 17 8.68 12.63 -14.42
C VAL A 17 9.40 13.08 -13.15
N GLY A 18 9.33 12.31 -12.07
CA GLY A 18 10.03 12.63 -10.82
C GLY A 18 11.55 12.70 -10.99
N LEU A 19 12.14 11.72 -11.69
CA LEU A 19 13.58 11.70 -11.99
C LEU A 19 14.00 12.83 -12.93
N ALA A 20 13.21 13.10 -13.97
CA ALA A 20 13.51 14.18 -14.92
C ALA A 20 13.45 15.56 -14.26
N LEU A 21 12.46 15.81 -13.40
CA LEU A 21 12.37 17.06 -12.62
C LEU A 21 13.53 17.20 -11.63
N HIS A 22 13.93 16.12 -10.98
CA HIS A 22 15.07 16.13 -10.05
C HIS A 22 16.38 16.52 -10.75
N MET A 23 16.62 16.04 -11.98
CA MET A 23 17.84 16.35 -12.73
C MET A 23 17.82 17.72 -13.41
N ALA A 24 16.66 18.20 -13.86
CA ALA A 24 16.55 19.44 -14.63
C ALA A 24 16.55 20.72 -13.77
N ALA A 25 15.97 20.67 -12.56
CA ALA A 25 15.87 21.83 -11.68
C ALA A 25 15.78 21.42 -10.20
N PRO A 26 16.91 21.17 -9.53
CA PRO A 26 16.93 20.70 -8.13
C PRO A 26 16.25 21.68 -7.15
N ASP A 27 16.39 23.00 -7.37
CA ASP A 27 15.73 24.02 -6.54
C ASP A 27 14.20 24.01 -6.65
N LEU A 28 13.67 23.92 -7.87
CA LEU A 28 12.23 23.83 -8.10
C LEU A 28 11.67 22.48 -7.62
N PHE A 29 12.40 21.39 -7.85
CA PHE A 29 12.00 20.07 -7.38
C PHE A 29 11.88 20.03 -5.85
N SER A 30 12.85 20.60 -5.12
CA SER A 30 12.79 20.64 -3.66
C SER A 30 11.55 21.38 -3.13
N THR A 31 11.15 22.46 -3.80
CA THR A 31 9.99 23.25 -3.43
C THR A 31 8.68 22.54 -3.77
N LEU A 32 8.58 21.96 -4.98
CA LEU A 32 7.40 21.18 -5.39
C LEU A 32 7.25 19.88 -4.59
N ASP A 33 8.36 19.23 -4.23
CA ASP A 33 8.35 18.03 -3.41
C ASP A 33 7.81 18.33 -2.01
N ALA A 34 8.34 19.37 -1.36
CA ALA A 34 7.88 19.76 -0.02
C ALA A 34 6.41 20.22 0.01
N TYR A 35 5.95 20.97 -1.01
CA TYR A 35 4.61 21.57 -1.00
C TYR A 35 3.53 20.72 -1.66
N VAL A 36 3.86 19.85 -2.60
CA VAL A 36 2.87 19.12 -3.41
C VAL A 36 3.08 17.62 -3.31
N PHE A 37 4.23 17.08 -3.71
CA PHE A 37 4.41 15.62 -3.80
C PHE A 37 4.42 14.94 -2.43
N SER A 38 5.10 15.51 -1.44
CA SER A 38 5.18 14.98 -0.07
C SER A 38 3.83 15.00 0.67
N PRO A 39 3.08 16.11 0.74
CA PRO A 39 1.77 16.09 1.38
C PRO A 39 0.76 15.24 0.61
N LEU A 40 0.78 15.25 -0.72
CA LEU A 40 -0.12 14.42 -1.53
C LEU A 40 0.18 12.93 -1.35
N GLY A 41 1.46 12.55 -1.33
CA GLY A 41 1.90 11.19 -1.04
C GLY A 41 1.53 10.75 0.37
N THR A 42 1.69 11.65 1.35
CA THR A 42 1.30 11.38 2.75
C THR A 42 -0.20 11.17 2.89
N VAL A 43 -1.02 12.01 2.25
CA VAL A 43 -2.47 11.85 2.24
C VAL A 43 -2.85 10.51 1.58
N PHE A 44 -2.28 10.20 0.42
CA PHE A 44 -2.52 8.93 -0.28
C PHE A 44 -2.18 7.71 0.59
N LEU A 45 -1.02 7.72 1.24
CA LEU A 45 -0.61 6.65 2.15
C LEU A 45 -1.52 6.56 3.38
N ASN A 46 -1.96 7.69 3.94
CA ASN A 46 -2.91 7.71 5.05
C ASN A 46 -4.27 7.13 4.64
N LEU A 47 -4.74 7.41 3.42
CA LEU A 47 -5.96 6.80 2.86
C LEU A 47 -5.82 5.27 2.75
N ILE A 48 -4.70 4.77 2.24
CA ILE A 48 -4.42 3.33 2.20
C ILE A 48 -4.36 2.76 3.63
N LYS A 49 -3.66 3.43 4.54
CA LYS A 49 -3.49 2.98 5.92
C LYS A 49 -4.82 2.87 6.66
N MET A 50 -5.74 3.81 6.41
CA MET A 50 -7.10 3.79 6.97
C MET A 50 -7.87 2.54 6.53
N LEU A 51 -7.66 2.06 5.30
CA LEU A 51 -8.24 0.80 4.83
C LEU A 51 -7.49 -0.42 5.38
N VAL A 52 -6.17 -0.41 5.35
CA VAL A 52 -5.34 -1.57 5.73
C VAL A 52 -5.52 -1.96 7.20
N VAL A 53 -5.52 -1.00 8.12
CA VAL A 53 -5.59 -1.28 9.57
C VAL A 53 -6.82 -2.12 9.96
N PRO A 54 -8.07 -1.73 9.63
CA PRO A 54 -9.23 -2.54 9.96
C PRO A 54 -9.27 -3.86 9.17
N ILE A 55 -8.86 -3.86 7.90
CA ILE A 55 -8.84 -5.09 7.07
C ILE A 55 -7.93 -6.15 7.69
N VAL A 56 -6.75 -5.76 8.17
CA VAL A 56 -5.80 -6.68 8.83
C VAL A 56 -6.40 -7.24 10.12
N PHE A 57 -7.05 -6.40 10.94
CA PHE A 57 -7.70 -6.85 12.17
C PHE A 57 -8.79 -7.91 11.91
N PHE A 58 -9.68 -7.66 10.96
CA PHE A 58 -10.71 -8.63 10.59
C PHE A 58 -10.10 -9.89 9.96
N SER A 59 -9.08 -9.74 9.11
CA SER A 59 -8.40 -10.87 8.49
C SER A 59 -7.76 -11.80 9.52
N ILE A 60 -7.11 -11.26 10.56
CA ILE A 60 -6.52 -12.06 11.63
C ILE A 60 -7.63 -12.70 12.48
N THR A 61 -8.67 -11.95 12.84
CA THR A 61 -9.78 -12.45 13.68
C THR A 61 -10.53 -13.59 12.99
N LEU A 62 -10.84 -13.46 11.70
CA LEU A 62 -11.46 -14.51 10.90
C LEU A 62 -10.50 -15.69 10.70
N GLY A 63 -9.21 -15.41 10.47
CA GLY A 63 -8.17 -16.41 10.37
C GLY A 63 -8.06 -17.28 11.62
N THR A 64 -8.00 -16.67 12.80
CA THR A 64 -7.92 -17.39 14.08
C THR A 64 -9.23 -18.10 14.43
N ALA A 65 -10.39 -17.53 14.09
CA ALA A 65 -11.67 -18.21 14.27
C ALA A 65 -11.80 -19.48 13.40
N SER A 66 -11.23 -19.47 12.19
CA SER A 66 -11.24 -20.64 11.29
C SER A 66 -10.33 -21.79 11.75
N LEU A 67 -9.36 -21.53 12.64
CA LEU A 67 -8.47 -22.53 13.22
C LEU A 67 -9.13 -23.32 14.37
N GLY A 68 -10.47 -23.31 14.45
CA GLY A 68 -11.30 -23.91 15.50
C GLY A 68 -10.78 -25.26 16.02
N ASP A 69 -10.60 -25.31 17.34
CA ASP A 69 -10.16 -26.44 18.17
C ASP A 69 -8.75 -27.01 17.92
N PRO A 70 -7.70 -26.41 18.53
CA PRO A 70 -6.42 -27.12 18.72
C PRO A 70 -6.57 -28.40 19.57
N LYS A 71 -7.72 -28.63 20.21
CA LYS A 71 -8.02 -29.81 21.05
C LYS A 71 -8.58 -31.02 20.29
N LYS A 72 -8.98 -30.89 19.02
CA LYS A 72 -9.55 -32.01 18.24
C LYS A 72 -8.51 -32.86 17.52
N VAL A 73 -7.24 -32.46 17.53
CA VAL A 73 -6.09 -33.27 17.07
C VAL A 73 -5.55 -34.16 18.20
N ARG A 74 -6.39 -35.03 18.74
CA ARG A 74 -5.91 -36.20 19.49
C ARG A 74 -6.51 -37.45 18.84
N PRO A 75 -5.70 -38.25 18.11
CA PRO A 75 -6.14 -39.56 17.71
C PRO A 75 -6.31 -40.38 18.99
N TYR A 76 -7.56 -40.57 19.44
CA TYR A 76 -7.85 -41.58 20.46
C TYR A 76 -7.72 -42.94 19.76
N ARG A 77 -6.50 -43.47 19.72
CA ARG A 77 -6.17 -44.84 19.31
C ARG A 77 -5.13 -45.42 20.28
N TRP A 78 -5.58 -45.68 21.50
CA TRP A 78 -5.15 -46.77 22.39
C TRP A 78 -6.40 -47.17 23.17
#